data_AF-L1P985-F1
#
_entry.id   AF-L1P985-F1
#
_cell.length_a   1.000
_cell.length_b   1.000
_cell.length_c   1.000
_cell.angle_alpha   90.00
_cell.angle_beta   90.00
_cell.angle_gamma   90.00
#
_symmetry.space_group_name_H-M   'P 1'
#
loop_
_entity.id
_entity.type
_entity.pdbx_description
1 polymer ?
#
loop_
_entity_poly.entity_id
_entity_poly.type
_entity_poly.pdbx_seq_one_letter_code
_entity_poly.pdbx_strand_id
1 'polypeptide(L)'
;MKLLVNKQECSKYLSVSLFRKEEEFNRFIREAQMFDLKELVCEAFYQDLTSETPVRDYSLLLNGGTYTFEGKKYEFAGLKAVLAYFTYARYAFTGHYIDTAMGLKVKENQDGDTVSQAERRDVRTMYKQQADLLWQDCVLYLERNVSLFPEYRCNSGCGDSNRINKPRMRMQLI
;
A
#
# COMPACT_ATOMS: atom_id res chain seq x y z
N MET A 1 -11.92 -7.33 -10.64
CA MET A 1 -10.72 -7.15 -9.79
C MET A 1 -11.15 -7.23 -8.35
N LYS A 2 -10.71 -8.27 -7.65
CA LYS A 2 -10.98 -8.49 -6.25
C LYS A 2 -10.24 -7.46 -5.39
N LEU A 3 -10.84 -7.06 -4.27
CA LEU A 3 -10.12 -6.31 -3.24
C LEU A 3 -9.30 -7.25 -2.37
N LEU A 4 -8.00 -6.95 -2.25
CA LEU A 4 -7.03 -7.73 -1.48
C LEU A 4 -7.06 -7.38 0.00
N VAL A 5 -7.58 -6.20 0.35
CA VAL A 5 -7.84 -5.77 1.73
C VAL A 5 -9.25 -5.22 1.89
N ASN A 6 -9.72 -5.17 3.13
CA ASN A 6 -10.93 -4.44 3.51
C ASN A 6 -10.65 -3.42 4.63
N LYS A 7 -11.66 -2.62 5.00
CA LYS A 7 -11.52 -1.61 6.05
C LYS A 7 -11.04 -2.19 7.38
N GLN A 8 -11.59 -3.34 7.80
CA GLN A 8 -11.24 -3.98 9.06
C GLN A 8 -9.78 -4.42 9.09
N GLU A 9 -9.26 -4.93 7.97
CA GLU A 9 -7.85 -5.30 7.84
C GLU A 9 -6.95 -4.07 7.88
N CYS A 10 -7.32 -2.97 7.22
CA CYS A 10 -6.57 -1.71 7.37
C CYS A 10 -6.58 -1.20 8.81
N SER A 11 -7.70 -1.36 9.52
CA SER A 11 -7.83 -0.99 10.95
C SER A 11 -6.93 -1.78 11.90
N LYS A 12 -6.39 -2.95 11.49
CA LYS A 12 -5.41 -3.69 12.30
C LYS A 12 -4.06 -2.97 12.38
N TYR A 13 -3.73 -2.18 11.36
CA TYR A 13 -2.44 -1.50 11.25
C TYR A 13 -2.55 0.00 11.56
N LEU A 14 -3.71 0.61 11.28
CA LEU A 14 -3.87 2.06 11.24
C LEU A 14 -5.19 2.49 11.90
N SER A 15 -5.19 3.68 12.49
CA SER A 15 -6.39 4.26 13.12
C SER A 15 -7.36 4.81 12.06
N VAL A 16 -8.15 3.92 11.45
CA VAL A 16 -9.20 4.29 10.51
C VAL A 16 -10.48 4.65 11.27
N SER A 17 -11.10 5.79 10.94
CA SER A 17 -12.33 6.24 11.58
C SER A 17 -13.45 5.18 11.49
N LEU A 18 -14.00 4.81 12.63
CA LEU A 18 -15.13 3.88 12.75
C LEU A 18 -16.35 4.35 11.94
N PHE A 19 -16.66 5.64 11.99
CA PHE A 19 -17.84 6.24 11.34
C PHE A 19 -17.71 6.39 9.82
N ARG A 20 -16.54 6.11 9.24
CA ARG A 20 -16.40 6.16 7.78
C ARG A 20 -17.11 4.97 7.13
N LYS A 21 -18.04 5.24 6.20
CA LYS A 21 -18.70 4.19 5.42
C LYS A 21 -17.67 3.34 4.68
N GLU A 22 -17.87 2.03 4.70
CA GLU A 22 -16.95 1.07 4.09
C GLU A 22 -16.84 1.27 2.57
N GLU A 23 -17.94 1.52 1.88
CA GLU A 23 -17.96 1.80 0.43
C GLU A 23 -17.07 2.98 0.05
N GLU A 24 -17.11 4.06 0.85
CA GLU A 24 -16.26 5.23 0.64
C GLU A 24 -14.79 4.94 0.94
N PHE A 25 -14.50 3.97 1.80
CA PHE A 25 -13.13 3.54 2.08
C PHE A 25 -12.60 2.60 1.00
N ASN A 26 -13.47 1.72 0.47
CA ASN A 26 -13.15 0.78 -0.60
C ASN A 26 -12.65 1.47 -1.87
N ARG A 27 -13.08 2.71 -2.15
CA ARG A 27 -12.52 3.50 -3.27
C ARG A 27 -11.00 3.70 -3.12
N PHE A 28 -10.53 3.99 -1.89
CA PHE A 28 -9.11 4.20 -1.62
C PHE A 28 -8.32 2.90 -1.69
N ILE A 29 -8.94 1.79 -1.28
CA ILE A 29 -8.35 0.45 -1.44
C ILE A 29 -8.18 0.12 -2.93
N ARG A 30 -9.23 0.36 -3.74
CA ARG A 30 -9.16 0.14 -5.19
C ARG A 30 -8.07 0.98 -5.84
N GLU A 31 -8.00 2.26 -5.48
CA GLU A 31 -6.95 3.15 -5.98
C GLU A 31 -5.55 2.71 -5.55
N ALA A 32 -5.37 2.32 -4.28
CA ALA A 32 -4.10 1.80 -3.79
C ALA A 32 -3.66 0.56 -4.56
N GLN A 33 -4.57 -0.37 -4.82
CA GLN A 33 -4.29 -1.53 -5.67
C GLN A 33 -3.96 -1.13 -7.12
N MET A 34 -4.71 -0.21 -7.71
CA MET A 34 -4.61 0.08 -9.14
C MET A 34 -3.43 0.99 -9.49
N PHE A 35 -3.09 1.93 -8.62
CA PHE A 35 -2.10 2.95 -8.89
C PHE A 35 -0.83 2.79 -8.08
N ASP A 36 -0.88 2.28 -6.84
CA ASP A 36 0.36 2.06 -6.08
C ASP A 36 0.87 0.62 -6.29
N LEU A 37 0.06 -0.40 -6.01
CA LEU A 37 0.51 -1.80 -6.14
C LEU A 37 0.86 -2.17 -7.58
N LYS A 38 0.04 -1.79 -8.57
CA LYS A 38 0.30 -2.10 -9.98
C LYS A 38 1.64 -1.52 -10.48
N GLU A 39 2.10 -0.40 -9.92
CA GLU A 39 3.41 0.19 -10.26
C GLU A 39 4.59 -0.58 -9.63
N LEU A 40 4.34 -1.35 -8.57
CA LEU A 40 5.36 -2.11 -7.84
C LEU A 40 5.58 -3.52 -8.38
N VAL A 41 4.62 -4.07 -9.13
CA VAL A 41 4.66 -5.45 -9.62
C VAL A 41 4.44 -5.54 -11.13
N CYS A 42 4.79 -6.69 -11.68
CA CYS A 42 4.51 -7.06 -13.07
C CYS A 42 3.01 -7.13 -13.35
N GLU A 43 2.62 -6.84 -14.60
CA GLU A 43 1.22 -6.94 -15.01
C GLU A 43 0.65 -8.36 -14.84
N ALA A 44 1.37 -9.40 -15.29
CA ALA A 44 0.92 -10.79 -15.13
C ALA A 44 0.70 -11.16 -13.65
N PHE A 45 1.69 -10.86 -12.81
CA PHE A 45 1.60 -11.06 -11.37
C PHE A 45 0.42 -10.32 -10.74
N TYR A 46 0.21 -9.06 -11.13
CA TYR A 46 -0.91 -8.25 -10.64
C TYR A 46 -2.28 -8.85 -11.02
N GLN A 47 -2.42 -9.31 -12.26
CA GLN A 47 -3.66 -9.90 -12.75
C GLN A 47 -3.97 -11.21 -12.01
N ASP A 48 -2.98 -12.08 -11.81
CA ASP A 48 -3.15 -13.32 -11.06
C ASP A 48 -3.50 -13.03 -9.59
N LEU A 49 -2.75 -12.12 -8.94
CA LEU A 49 -2.96 -11.75 -7.55
C LEU A 49 -4.37 -11.19 -7.28
N THR A 50 -4.91 -10.38 -8.22
CA THR A 50 -6.22 -9.71 -8.07
C THR A 50 -7.38 -10.46 -8.73
N SER A 51 -7.12 -11.66 -9.24
CA SER A 51 -8.11 -12.58 -9.78
C SER A 51 -9.03 -13.13 -8.68
N GLU A 52 -10.27 -13.48 -9.04
CA GLU A 52 -11.16 -14.24 -8.15
C GLU A 52 -10.67 -15.69 -7.97
N THR A 53 -10.01 -16.22 -9.00
CA THR A 53 -9.43 -17.57 -9.04
C THR A 53 -7.94 -17.45 -9.35
N PRO A 54 -7.11 -17.06 -8.35
CA PRO A 54 -5.66 -17.01 -8.54
C PRO A 54 -5.13 -18.41 -8.82
N VAL A 55 -4.17 -18.52 -9.73
CA VAL A 55 -3.49 -19.78 -10.08
C VAL A 55 -2.63 -20.27 -8.91
N ARG A 56 -2.13 -19.34 -8.10
CA ARG A 56 -1.20 -19.60 -7.00
C ARG A 56 -1.78 -19.28 -5.64
N ASP A 57 -1.19 -19.89 -4.62
CA ASP A 57 -1.46 -19.54 -3.25
C ASP A 57 -0.63 -18.31 -2.82
N TYR A 58 -1.32 -17.19 -2.67
CA TYR A 58 -0.75 -15.93 -2.19
C TYR A 58 -0.96 -15.72 -0.68
N SER A 59 -1.46 -16.71 0.06
CA SER A 59 -1.89 -16.54 1.46
C SER A 59 -0.78 -16.00 2.37
N LEU A 60 0.44 -16.55 2.28
CA LEU A 60 1.57 -16.08 3.09
C LEU A 60 2.06 -14.70 2.64
N LEU A 61 2.09 -14.43 1.33
CA LEU A 61 2.47 -13.12 0.80
C LEU A 61 1.48 -12.03 1.23
N LEU A 62 0.18 -12.32 1.16
CA LEU A 62 -0.88 -11.38 1.50
C LEU A 62 -0.92 -11.10 3.00
N ASN A 63 -1.01 -12.14 3.82
CA ASN A 63 -1.21 -11.99 5.26
C ASN A 63 0.09 -11.66 6.01
N GLY A 64 1.25 -11.94 5.42
CA GLY A 64 2.52 -11.90 6.11
C GLY A 64 2.66 -13.07 7.08
N GLY A 65 3.80 -13.12 7.76
CA GLY A 65 4.15 -14.16 8.69
C GLY A 65 5.62 -14.50 8.63
N THR A 66 5.95 -15.72 9.04
CA THR A 66 7.33 -16.18 9.11
C THR A 66 7.64 -17.25 8.08
N TYR A 67 8.81 -17.19 7.47
CA TYR A 67 9.31 -18.19 6.53
C TYR A 67 10.77 -18.51 6.78
N THR A 68 11.22 -19.68 6.35
CA THR A 68 12.61 -20.10 6.50
C THR A 68 13.31 -20.06 5.15
N PHE A 69 14.49 -19.45 5.11
CA PHE A 69 15.34 -19.42 3.92
C PHE A 69 16.79 -19.66 4.37
N GLU A 70 17.48 -20.62 3.74
CA GLU A 70 18.87 -21.00 4.06
C GLU A 70 19.10 -21.28 5.56
N GLY A 71 18.15 -21.97 6.21
CA GLY A 71 18.23 -22.31 7.63
C GLY A 71 17.98 -21.15 8.61
N LYS A 72 17.67 -19.94 8.11
CA LYS A 72 17.31 -18.78 8.93
C LYS A 72 15.83 -18.46 8.83
N LYS A 73 15.22 -18.11 9.95
CA LYS A 73 13.83 -17.66 10.02
C LYS A 73 13.74 -16.15 9.77
N TYR A 74 12.88 -15.76 8.86
CA TYR A 74 12.56 -14.37 8.53
C TYR A 74 11.08 -14.09 8.81
N GLU A 75 10.76 -12.84 9.08
CA GLU A 75 9.40 -12.36 9.31
C GLU A 75 9.13 -11.14 8.44
N PHE A 76 7.90 -11.01 7.96
CA PHE A 76 7.45 -9.84 7.20
C PHE A 76 5.95 -9.61 7.41
N ALA A 77 5.51 -8.36 7.32
CA ALA A 77 4.13 -7.96 7.62
C ALA A 77 3.11 -8.32 6.53
N GLY A 78 3.58 -8.63 5.32
CA GLY A 78 2.73 -9.01 4.19
C GLY A 78 2.17 -7.84 3.38
N LEU A 79 1.62 -8.19 2.22
CA LEU A 79 1.11 -7.23 1.23
C LEU A 79 -0.15 -6.51 1.70
N LYS A 80 -0.96 -7.13 2.56
CA LYS A 80 -2.11 -6.45 3.17
C LYS A 80 -1.69 -5.27 4.04
N ALA A 81 -0.58 -5.38 4.75
CA ALA A 81 -0.01 -4.26 5.50
C ALA A 81 0.43 -3.14 4.55
N VAL A 82 1.16 -3.46 3.48
CA VAL A 82 1.58 -2.49 2.45
C VAL A 82 0.36 -1.74 1.88
N LEU A 83 -0.68 -2.47 1.48
CA LEU A 83 -1.91 -1.89 0.93
C LEU A 83 -2.66 -1.05 1.96
N ALA A 84 -2.67 -1.43 3.24
CA ALA A 84 -3.28 -0.62 4.29
C ALA A 84 -2.61 0.76 4.39
N TYR A 85 -1.29 0.83 4.35
CA TYR A 85 -0.55 2.09 4.39
C TYR A 85 -0.75 2.94 3.13
N PHE A 86 -0.72 2.35 1.93
CA PHE A 86 -1.05 3.10 0.70
C PHE A 86 -2.49 3.61 0.70
N THR A 87 -3.44 2.78 1.12
CA THR A 87 -4.86 3.15 1.25
C THR A 87 -5.00 4.33 2.20
N TYR A 88 -4.34 4.27 3.36
CA TYR A 88 -4.41 5.34 4.35
C TYR A 88 -3.73 6.63 3.88
N ALA A 89 -2.61 6.55 3.16
CA ALA A 89 -1.98 7.72 2.55
C ALA A 89 -2.94 8.46 1.61
N ARG A 90 -3.72 7.72 0.81
CA ARG A 90 -4.76 8.30 -0.07
C ARG A 90 -5.92 8.87 0.73
N TYR A 91 -6.40 8.11 1.71
CA TYR A 91 -7.48 8.51 2.60
C TYR A 91 -7.17 9.79 3.36
N ALA A 92 -6.00 9.89 3.98
CA ALA A 92 -5.57 11.07 4.74
C ALA A 92 -5.43 12.32 3.86
N PHE A 93 -5.01 12.14 2.60
CA PHE A 93 -4.85 13.26 1.68
C PHE A 93 -6.17 13.78 1.12
N THR A 94 -7.07 12.88 0.71
CA THR A 94 -8.26 13.22 -0.09
C THR A 94 -9.59 13.09 0.67
N GLY A 95 -9.62 12.39 1.81
CA GLY A 95 -10.84 12.08 2.56
C GLY A 95 -11.61 13.28 3.11
N HIS A 96 -10.97 14.46 3.10
CA HIS A 96 -11.54 15.73 3.55
C HIS A 96 -12.27 16.51 2.45
N TYR A 97 -12.03 16.19 1.18
CA TYR A 97 -12.74 16.82 0.08
C TYR A 97 -14.04 16.08 -0.20
N ILE A 98 -15.16 16.78 -0.19
CA ILE A 98 -16.44 16.29 -0.67
C ILE A 98 -16.80 17.08 -1.92
N ASP A 99 -17.03 16.36 -3.01
CA ASP A 99 -17.68 16.95 -4.16
C ASP A 99 -19.19 17.05 -3.89
N THR A 100 -19.71 18.27 -3.95
CA THR A 100 -21.14 18.55 -3.73
C THR A 100 -21.70 19.23 -4.96
N ALA A 101 -23.02 19.25 -5.13
CA ALA A 101 -23.66 19.94 -6.26
C ALA A 101 -23.30 21.44 -6.38
N MET A 102 -22.78 22.04 -5.30
CA MET A 102 -22.31 23.43 -5.23
C MET A 102 -20.79 23.57 -5.40
N GLY A 103 -20.11 22.50 -5.81
CA GLY A 103 -18.65 22.44 -5.97
C GLY A 103 -17.93 21.64 -4.88
N LEU A 104 -16.60 21.58 -5.00
CA LEU A 104 -15.72 20.89 -4.07
C LEU A 104 -15.63 21.65 -2.75
N LYS A 105 -16.05 21.01 -1.66
CA LYS A 105 -16.00 21.57 -0.31
C LYS A 105 -15.02 20.79 0.57
N VAL A 106 -14.36 21.49 1.48
CA VAL A 106 -13.59 20.86 2.55
C VAL A 106 -14.54 20.61 3.72
N LYS A 107 -14.49 19.42 4.32
CA LYS A 107 -15.17 19.16 5.60
C LYS A 107 -14.58 20.07 6.67
N GLU A 108 -15.34 21.06 7.11
CA GLU A 108 -15.06 21.83 8.32
C GLU A 108 -15.58 21.05 9.53
N ASN A 109 -14.75 20.93 10.55
CA ASN A 109 -15.18 20.41 11.84
C ASN A 109 -15.68 21.59 12.68
N GLN A 110 -16.85 21.47 13.32
CA GLN A 110 -17.39 22.53 14.19
C GLN A 110 -16.60 22.70 15.50
N ASP A 111 -15.84 21.67 15.90
CA ASP A 111 -15.16 21.59 17.20
C ASP A 111 -13.62 21.54 17.12
N GLY A 112 -13.02 21.77 15.95
CA GLY A 112 -11.55 21.72 15.83
C GLY A 112 -11.00 22.24 14.51
N ASP A 113 -9.74 22.68 14.56
CA ASP A 113 -9.03 23.22 13.41
C ASP A 113 -8.85 22.16 12.31
N THR A 114 -8.98 22.61 11.06
CA THR A 114 -8.76 21.76 9.90
C THR A 114 -7.28 21.68 9.58
N VAL A 115 -6.72 20.47 9.53
CA VAL A 115 -5.31 20.23 9.13
C VAL A 115 -5.01 20.90 7.79
N SER A 116 -3.90 21.64 7.71
CA SER A 116 -3.52 22.39 6.52
C SER A 116 -3.20 21.47 5.33
N GLN A 117 -3.25 22.01 4.11
CA GLN A 117 -2.92 21.24 2.91
C GLN A 117 -1.46 20.75 2.92
N ALA A 118 -0.54 21.54 3.48
CA ALA A 118 0.89 21.19 3.59
C ALA A 118 1.08 19.98 4.51
N GLU A 119 0.54 20.04 5.72
CA GLU A 119 0.61 18.94 6.69
C GLU A 119 0.00 17.65 6.12
N ARG A 120 -1.09 17.74 5.34
CA ARG A 120 -1.67 16.57 4.66
C ARG A 120 -0.74 15.96 3.61
N ARG A 121 0.03 16.77 2.89
CA ARG A 121 1.04 16.28 1.95
C ARG A 121 2.16 15.57 2.70
N ASP A 122 2.57 16.10 3.84
CA ASP A 122 3.62 15.50 4.68
C ASP A 122 3.15 14.16 5.26
N VAL A 123 1.94 14.11 5.82
CA VAL A 123 1.31 12.89 6.32
C VAL A 123 1.18 11.83 5.21
N ARG A 124 0.69 12.22 4.03
CA ARG A 124 0.64 11.32 2.86
C ARG A 124 2.02 10.76 2.53
N THR A 125 3.03 11.62 2.49
CA THR A 125 4.41 11.24 2.13
C THR A 125 4.98 10.26 3.15
N MET A 126 4.79 10.53 4.44
CA MET A 126 5.20 9.64 5.53
C MET A 126 4.60 8.24 5.38
N TYR A 127 3.28 8.13 5.18
CA TYR A 127 2.62 6.83 5.02
C TYR A 127 3.02 6.10 3.73
N LYS A 128 3.27 6.82 2.63
CA LYS A 128 3.84 6.21 1.42
C LYS A 128 5.24 5.64 1.66
N GLN A 129 6.10 6.37 2.37
CA GLN A 129 7.45 5.88 2.71
C GLN A 129 7.39 4.63 3.60
N GLN A 130 6.48 4.59 4.57
CA GLN A 130 6.27 3.42 5.41
C GLN A 130 5.77 2.21 4.60
N ALA A 131 4.85 2.44 3.64
CA ALA A 131 4.42 1.39 2.71
C ALA A 131 5.58 0.85 1.85
N ASP A 132 6.45 1.74 1.34
CA ASP A 132 7.64 1.37 0.57
C ASP A 132 8.60 0.49 1.40
N LEU A 133 8.77 0.77 2.69
CA LEU A 133 9.60 -0.04 3.58
C LEU A 133 9.00 -1.45 3.77
N LEU A 134 7.71 -1.55 4.06
CA LEU A 134 7.02 -2.84 4.19
C LEU A 134 7.05 -3.64 2.88
N TRP A 135 7.03 -2.95 1.73
CA TRP A 135 7.14 -3.57 0.42
C TRP A 135 8.52 -4.21 0.20
N GLN A 136 9.60 -3.59 0.70
CA GLN A 136 10.95 -4.18 0.59
C GLN A 136 11.05 -5.55 1.26
N ASP A 137 10.37 -5.75 2.40
CA ASP A 137 10.33 -7.07 3.04
C ASP A 137 9.55 -8.10 2.21
N CYS A 138 8.48 -7.67 1.55
CA CYS A 138 7.72 -8.52 0.62
C CYS A 138 8.55 -8.90 -0.60
N VAL A 139 9.33 -7.95 -1.15
CA VAL A 139 10.29 -8.19 -2.24
C VAL A 139 11.30 -9.26 -1.83
N LEU A 140 11.89 -9.16 -0.64
CA LEU A 140 12.82 -10.17 -0.15
C LEU A 140 12.19 -11.56 -0.06
N TYR A 141 10.93 -11.66 0.38
CA TYR A 141 10.20 -12.92 0.39
C TYR A 141 9.99 -13.48 -1.02
N LEU A 142 9.58 -12.64 -1.97
CA LEU A 142 9.37 -13.03 -3.38
C LEU A 142 10.68 -13.48 -4.05
N GLU A 143 11.77 -12.74 -3.83
CA GLU A 143 13.10 -13.04 -4.37
C GLU A 143 13.71 -14.32 -3.79
N ARG A 144 13.39 -14.66 -2.53
CA ARG A 144 13.83 -15.92 -1.90
C ARG A 144 12.99 -17.12 -2.31
N ASN A 145 11.75 -16.89 -2.74
CA ASN A 145 10.78 -17.93 -3.12
C ASN A 145 10.42 -17.86 -4.61
N VAL A 146 11.40 -17.61 -5.47
CA VAL A 146 11.20 -17.44 -6.92
C VAL A 146 10.54 -18.65 -7.58
N SER A 147 10.80 -19.86 -7.08
CA SER A 147 10.16 -21.09 -7.58
C SER A 147 8.64 -21.08 -7.38
N LEU A 148 8.15 -20.41 -6.32
CA LEU A 148 6.71 -20.26 -6.05
C LEU A 148 6.10 -19.14 -6.89
N PHE A 149 6.89 -18.12 -7.25
CA PHE A 149 6.42 -16.91 -7.94
C PHE A 149 7.23 -16.62 -9.22
N PRO A 150 7.16 -17.48 -10.25
CA PRO A 150 7.93 -17.27 -11.48
C PRO A 150 7.50 -16.00 -12.23
N GLU A 151 6.21 -15.63 -12.17
CA GLU A 151 5.66 -14.44 -12.83
C GLU A 151 6.01 -13.12 -12.16
N TYR A 152 6.59 -13.17 -10.94
CA TYR A 152 7.12 -11.97 -10.29
C TYR A 152 8.36 -11.43 -11.01
N ARG A 153 9.15 -12.30 -11.65
CA ARG A 153 10.32 -11.85 -12.42
C ARG A 153 9.86 -11.28 -13.77
N CYS A 154 9.67 -9.97 -13.81
CA CYS A 154 9.56 -9.26 -15.07
C CYS A 154 10.88 -9.33 -15.84
N ASN A 155 10.90 -10.04 -16.97
CA ASN A 155 11.97 -9.93 -17.97
C ASN A 155 11.96 -8.57 -18.71
N SER A 156 11.01 -7.68 -18.39
CA SER A 156 10.76 -6.43 -19.09
C SER A 156 10.77 -5.24 -18.14
N GLY A 157 11.94 -4.87 -17.61
CA GLY A 157 12.24 -3.50 -17.16
C GLY A 157 11.38 -2.90 -16.03
N CYS A 158 10.51 -3.67 -15.38
CA CYS A 158 9.70 -3.22 -14.27
C CYS A 158 10.57 -3.21 -12.99
N GLY A 159 11.38 -2.17 -12.82
CA GLY A 159 11.99 -1.82 -11.53
C GLY A 159 13.52 -1.76 -11.47
N ASP A 160 14.24 -2.39 -12.40
CA ASP A 160 15.72 -2.36 -12.36
C ASP A 160 16.31 -0.99 -12.71
N SER A 161 15.60 -0.17 -13.48
CA SER A 161 16.08 1.18 -13.83
C SER A 161 15.95 2.20 -12.69
N ASN A 162 15.28 1.89 -11.58
CA ASN A 162 14.98 2.86 -10.52
C ASN A 162 15.47 2.47 -9.11
N ARG A 163 16.10 1.30 -8.95
CA ARG A 163 16.74 0.90 -7.67
C ARG A 163 18.06 1.63 -7.39
N ILE A 164 18.65 2.34 -8.38
CA ILE A 164 20.01 2.89 -8.28
C ILE A 164 20.10 4.36 -7.80
N ASN A 165 19.03 5.16 -7.72
CA ASN A 165 19.19 6.58 -7.32
C ASN A 165 18.02 7.17 -6.52
N LYS A 166 17.81 6.72 -5.27
CA LYS A 166 17.28 7.63 -4.23
C LYS A 166 18.45 8.09 -3.37
N PRO A 167 18.92 9.34 -3.47
CA PRO A 167 19.92 9.84 -2.53
C PRO A 167 19.31 9.77 -1.13
N ARG A 168 20.01 9.10 -0.21
CA ARG A 168 19.67 9.13 1.22
C ARG A 168 19.64 10.61 1.62
N MET A 169 18.46 11.14 1.94
CA MET A 169 18.35 12.49 2.50
C MET A 169 19.23 12.53 3.75
N ARG A 170 20.35 13.23 3.63
CA ARG A 170 21.25 13.52 4.74
C ARG A 170 20.57 14.65 5.51
N MET A 171 19.90 14.33 6.62
CA MET A 171 19.52 15.35 7.59
C MET A 171 20.80 16.05 8.04
N GLN A 172 21.02 17.26 7.55
CA GLN A 172 21.90 18.21 8.23
C GLN A 172 21.07 18.86 9.31
N LEU A 173 21.35 18.47 10.56
CA LEU A 173 20.98 19.25 11.73
C LEU A 173 21.72 20.60 11.63
N ILE A 174 20.94 21.68 11.68
CA ILE A 174 21.43 23.05 11.96
C ILE A 174 21.15 23.30 13.44
#